data_AF-A0A401P8L6-F1
#
_entry.id   AF-A0A401P8L6-F1
#
_cell.length_a   1.000
_cell.length_b   1.000
_cell.length_c   1.000
_cell.angle_alpha   90.00
_cell.angle_beta   90.00
_cell.angle_gamma   90.00
#
_symmetry.space_group_name_H-M   'P 1'
#
loop_
_entity.id
_entity.type
_entity.pdbx_description
1 polymer ?
#
loop_
_entity_poly.entity_id
_entity_poly.type
_entity_poly.pdbx_seq_one_letter_code
_entity_poly.pdbx_strand_id
1 'polypeptide(L)'
;MSVHMRSETGDECFAKANAPYDHTYTGLSAYINLGIDSRKLVMGVPWYGNDYLCKHFQELADEYHEVWYDDPESLSLKATIMKKLKLRGIGAWFGGFLNYSVNPTAAMQTEDMWNALCPIRRKWSV
;
A
#
# COMPACT_ATOMS: atom_id res chain seq x y z
N MET A 1 2.57 9.75 -8.86
CA MET A 1 3.26 9.80 -7.55
C MET A 1 2.74 8.59 -6.77
N SER A 2 3.40 7.43 -6.76
CA SER A 2 4.84 7.21 -6.58
C SER A 2 5.29 7.98 -5.34
N VAL A 3 5.49 7.29 -4.22
CA VAL A 3 5.86 7.93 -2.97
C VAL A 3 7.15 7.34 -2.41
N HIS A 4 8.21 8.15 -2.51
CA HIS A 4 8.75 8.75 -1.31
C HIS A 4 8.09 10.12 -1.14
N MET A 5 7.57 10.44 0.04
CA MET A 5 7.34 11.82 0.45
C MET A 5 7.64 12.01 1.94
N ARG A 6 8.81 12.63 2.14
CA ARG A 6 9.38 13.31 3.31
C ARG A 6 10.07 12.45 4.38
N SER A 7 11.41 12.54 4.39
CA SER A 7 12.24 12.34 5.59
C SER A 7 12.42 13.66 6.33
N GLU A 8 12.53 13.55 7.65
CA GLU A 8 13.31 14.40 8.55
C GLU A 8 13.01 15.91 8.57
N THR A 9 12.02 16.33 9.39
CA THR A 9 12.13 17.54 10.23
C THR A 9 11.13 17.45 11.39
N GLY A 10 11.60 17.12 12.59
CA GLY A 10 11.43 18.03 13.73
C GLY A 10 10.46 17.73 14.88
N ASP A 11 9.40 16.92 14.77
CA ASP A 11 8.41 16.84 15.86
C ASP A 11 7.88 15.42 16.05
N GLU A 12 7.94 14.92 17.31
CA GLU A 12 7.25 13.76 17.94
C GLU A 12 7.14 12.46 17.13
N CYS A 13 6.71 11.33 17.73
CA CYS A 13 6.57 10.07 16.96
C CYS A 13 5.33 10.15 16.04
N PHE A 14 5.44 10.87 14.92
CA PHE A 14 4.38 10.99 13.90
C PHE A 14 4.78 10.23 12.64
N ALA A 15 4.68 8.90 12.67
CA ALA A 15 4.86 8.18 11.43
C ALA A 15 3.66 8.38 10.47
N LYS A 16 3.80 7.92 9.22
CA LYS A 16 2.88 8.20 8.11
C LYS A 16 2.74 7.02 7.14
N ALA A 17 1.59 6.94 6.47
CA ALA A 17 1.25 5.83 5.59
C ALA A 17 2.28 5.72 4.47
N ASN A 18 2.80 4.50 4.22
CA ASN A 18 3.77 4.27 3.14
C ASN A 18 3.22 4.68 1.77
N ALA A 19 1.92 4.50 1.56
CA ALA A 19 1.22 4.94 0.35
C ALA A 19 -0.21 5.43 0.66
N PRO A 20 -0.41 6.66 1.15
CA PRO A 20 -1.74 7.12 1.55
C PRO A 20 -2.71 7.15 0.36
N TYR A 21 -3.98 6.82 0.62
CA TYR A 21 -5.02 6.74 -0.40
C TYR A 21 -5.16 8.06 -1.19
N ASP A 22 -5.25 9.20 -0.49
CA ASP A 22 -5.50 10.51 -1.12
C ASP A 22 -4.36 10.97 -2.02
N HIS A 23 -3.11 10.71 -1.60
CA HIS A 23 -1.93 11.05 -2.38
C HIS A 23 -1.83 10.19 -3.63
N THR A 24 -2.14 8.89 -3.50
CA THR A 24 -2.18 7.95 -4.63
C THR A 24 -3.24 8.38 -5.64
N TYR A 25 -4.45 8.70 -5.17
CA TYR A 25 -5.55 9.17 -5.99
C TYR A 25 -5.22 10.49 -6.72
N THR A 26 -4.69 11.47 -5.99
CA THR A 26 -4.33 12.79 -6.53
C THR A 26 -3.22 12.66 -7.57
N GLY A 27 -2.19 11.87 -7.28
CA GLY A 27 -1.07 11.63 -8.18
C GLY A 27 -1.46 10.96 -9.49
N LEU A 28 -2.38 9.98 -9.45
CA LEU A 28 -2.92 9.33 -10.64
C LEU A 28 -3.86 10.27 -11.43
N SER A 29 -4.71 11.01 -10.73
CA SER A 29 -5.61 12.00 -11.35
C SER A 29 -4.84 13.08 -12.10
N ALA A 30 -3.69 13.52 -11.58
CA ALA A 30 -2.82 14.47 -12.26
C ALA A 30 -2.34 13.97 -13.63
N TYR A 31 -1.94 12.70 -13.75
CA TYR A 31 -1.56 12.12 -15.05
C TYR A 31 -2.72 12.10 -16.04
N ILE A 32 -3.92 11.75 -15.57
CA ILE A 32 -5.13 11.74 -16.42
C ILE A 32 -5.47 13.16 -16.88
N ASN A 33 -5.35 14.16 -16.00
CA ASN A 33 -5.58 15.57 -16.33
C ASN A 33 -4.57 16.12 -17.35
N LEU A 34 -3.37 15.53 -17.45
CA LEU A 34 -2.39 15.83 -18.50
C LEU A 34 -2.72 15.17 -19.86
N GLY A 35 -3.86 14.49 -19.98
CA GLY A 35 -4.30 13.81 -21.20
C GLY A 35 -3.72 12.41 -21.40
N ILE A 36 -3.07 11.84 -20.37
CA ILE A 36 -2.61 10.45 -20.43
C ILE A 36 -3.82 9.53 -20.29
N ASP A 37 -4.00 8.65 -21.28
CA ASP A 37 -5.06 7.64 -21.26
C ASP A 37 -4.92 6.74 -20.01
N SER A 38 -5.96 6.73 -19.17
CA SER A 38 -6.01 5.96 -17.93
C SER A 38 -5.77 4.46 -18.15
N ARG A 39 -6.10 3.93 -19.34
CA ARG A 39 -5.89 2.52 -19.72
C ARG A 39 -4.43 2.14 -19.97
N LYS A 40 -3.51 3.11 -19.91
CA LYS A 40 -2.06 2.91 -19.91
C LYS A 40 -1.46 2.87 -18.51
N LEU A 41 -2.23 3.29 -17.49
CA LEU A 41 -1.74 3.42 -16.13
C LEU A 41 -2.03 2.14 -15.33
N VAL A 42 -1.01 1.65 -14.63
CA VAL A 42 -1.10 0.57 -13.64
C VAL A 42 -0.71 1.15 -12.29
N MET A 43 -1.58 1.00 -11.29
CA MET A 43 -1.30 1.50 -9.94
C MET A 43 -0.37 0.56 -9.20
N GLY A 44 0.80 1.05 -8.77
CA GLY A 44 1.70 0.30 -7.89
C GLY A 44 1.26 0.42 -6.43
N VAL A 45 1.28 -0.69 -5.68
CA VAL A 45 1.01 -0.74 -4.23
C VAL A 45 2.14 -1.46 -3.48
N PRO A 46 2.57 -0.96 -2.31
CA PRO A 46 3.64 -1.58 -1.55
C PRO A 46 3.16 -2.83 -0.79
N TRP A 47 4.00 -3.86 -0.74
CA TRP A 47 3.83 -5.06 0.11
C TRP A 47 4.89 -5.18 1.20
N TYR A 48 5.47 -4.04 1.57
CA TYR A 48 6.44 -3.94 2.63
C TYR A 48 5.98 -2.91 3.64
N GLY A 49 6.38 -3.15 4.89
CA GLY A 49 6.26 -2.19 5.96
C GLY A 49 7.55 -1.41 6.17
N ASN A 50 7.45 -0.27 6.84
CA ASN A 50 8.60 0.42 7.42
C ASN A 50 8.49 0.35 8.93
N ASP A 51 9.62 0.15 9.60
CA ASP A 51 9.75 0.13 11.04
C ASP A 51 10.56 1.35 11.48
N TYR A 52 10.00 2.16 12.38
CA TYR A 52 10.57 3.42 12.85
C TYR A 52 10.79 3.40 14.35
N LEU A 53 12.02 3.71 14.77
CA LEU A 53 12.34 3.89 16.20
C LEU A 53 11.77 5.23 16.71
N CYS A 54 10.90 5.17 17.72
CA CYS A 54 10.39 6.36 18.39
C CYS A 54 11.47 6.97 19.30
N LYS A 55 12.03 8.11 18.88
CA LYS A 55 13.14 8.78 19.60
C LYS A 55 12.74 9.48 20.91
N HIS A 56 11.45 9.74 21.13
CA HIS A 56 10.96 10.53 22.27
C HIS A 56 10.33 9.72 23.41
N PHE A 57 10.25 8.39 23.28
CA PHE A 57 9.74 7.47 24.32
C PHE A 57 10.87 6.65 24.95
N GLN A 58 12.06 7.23 25.15
CA GLN A 58 13.13 6.58 25.90
C GLN A 58 12.83 6.67 27.40
N GLU A 59 11.93 5.84 27.91
CA GLU A 59 11.98 5.45 29.32
C GLU A 59 13.02 4.33 29.48
N LEU A 60 13.76 4.41 30.59
CA LEU A 60 14.99 3.65 30.86
C LEU A 60 14.82 2.14 30.60
N ALA A 61 15.32 1.70 29.43
CA ALA A 61 15.63 0.32 28.98
C ALA A 61 14.79 -0.28 27.83
N ASP A 62 13.72 0.35 27.34
CA ASP A 62 12.92 -0.20 26.22
C ASP A 62 12.96 0.70 24.97
N GLU A 63 13.23 0.09 23.81
CA GLU A 63 13.14 0.74 22.49
C GLU A 63 11.72 0.58 21.93
N TYR A 64 11.03 1.70 21.70
CA TYR A 64 9.69 1.68 21.10
C TYR A 64 9.76 1.81 19.58
N HIS A 65 9.09 0.91 18.89
CA HIS A 65 9.04 0.83 17.44
C HIS A 65 7.62 1.09 16.92
N GLU A 66 7.52 1.80 15.80
CA GLU A 66 6.29 2.08 15.09
C GLU A 66 6.33 1.47 13.69
N VAL A 67 5.41 0.53 13.40
CA VAL A 67 5.41 -0.24 12.15
C VAL A 67 4.25 0.16 11.25
N TRP A 68 4.57 0.49 10.00
CA TRP A 68 3.64 1.01 9.02
C TRP A 68 3.61 0.12 7.80
N TYR A 69 2.48 -0.52 7.55
CA TYR A 69 2.30 -1.45 6.43
C TYR A 69 0.88 -1.34 5.86
N ASP A 70 0.66 -1.95 4.70
CA ASP A 70 -0.69 -2.19 4.18
C ASP A 70 -1.11 -3.60 4.50
N ASP A 71 -2.31 -3.73 5.06
CA ASP A 71 -2.98 -5.00 5.27
C ASP A 71 -4.00 -5.26 4.13
N PRO A 72 -4.65 -6.43 4.08
CA PRO A 72 -5.63 -6.71 3.04
C PRO A 72 -6.80 -5.71 2.99
N GLU A 73 -7.20 -5.12 4.12
CA GLU A 73 -8.33 -4.18 4.19
C GLU A 73 -7.96 -2.82 3.59
N SER A 74 -6.84 -2.23 4.04
CA SER A 74 -6.34 -0.95 3.53
C SER A 74 -6.00 -1.06 2.03
N LEU A 75 -5.45 -2.19 1.61
CA LEU A 75 -5.10 -2.47 0.22
C LEU A 75 -6.35 -2.62 -0.66
N SER A 76 -7.39 -3.28 -0.16
CA SER A 76 -8.68 -3.40 -0.85
C SER A 76 -9.33 -2.03 -1.07
N LEU A 77 -9.25 -1.14 -0.09
CA LEU A 77 -9.74 0.23 -0.22
C LEU A 77 -8.96 0.99 -1.32
N LYS A 78 -7.63 0.88 -1.34
CA LYS A 78 -6.79 1.49 -2.39
C LYS A 78 -7.11 0.92 -3.77
N ALA A 79 -7.33 -0.39 -3.89
CA ALA A 79 -7.69 -1.01 -5.16
C ALA A 79 -9.01 -0.45 -5.76
N THR A 80 -9.86 0.22 -4.97
CA THR A 80 -11.03 0.95 -5.52
C THR A 80 -10.66 2.11 -6.43
N ILE A 81 -9.46 2.70 -6.29
CA ILE A 81 -8.95 3.78 -7.15
C ILE A 81 -8.92 3.35 -8.61
N MET A 82 -8.59 2.08 -8.90
CA MET A 82 -8.59 1.55 -10.27
C MET A 82 -9.93 1.76 -10.97
N LYS A 83 -11.04 1.50 -10.27
CA LYS A 83 -12.39 1.67 -10.83
C LYS A 83 -12.73 3.14 -10.97
N LYS A 84 -12.44 3.93 -9.93
CA LYS A 84 -12.74 5.38 -9.90
C LYS A 84 -12.06 6.11 -11.05
N LEU A 85 -10.81 5.76 -11.33
CA LEU A 85 -9.99 6.40 -12.37
C LEU A 85 -9.90 5.59 -13.67
N LYS A 86 -10.62 4.47 -13.80
CA LYS A 86 -10.63 3.59 -14.98
C LYS A 86 -9.22 3.20 -15.45
N LEU A 87 -8.38 2.79 -14.50
CA LEU A 87 -7.00 2.37 -14.75
C LEU A 87 -6.95 0.99 -15.43
N ARG A 88 -5.79 0.63 -16.00
CA ARG A 88 -5.57 -0.70 -16.61
C ARG A 88 -5.54 -1.83 -15.59
N GLY A 89 -4.97 -1.56 -14.42
CA GLY A 89 -4.71 -2.58 -13.42
C GLY A 89 -3.96 -2.05 -12.21
N ILE A 90 -3.60 -2.98 -11.33
CA ILE A 90 -2.85 -2.77 -10.10
C ILE A 90 -1.70 -3.78 -10.06
N GLY A 91 -0.55 -3.36 -9.57
CA GLY A 91 0.64 -4.21 -9.41
C GLY A 91 1.24 -4.05 -8.03
N ALA A 92 1.69 -5.15 -7.44
CA ALA A 92 2.34 -5.15 -6.14
C ALA A 92 3.85 -4.90 -6.28
N TRP A 93 4.41 -4.15 -5.33
CA TRP A 93 5.84 -3.87 -5.22
C TRP A 93 6.36 -4.19 -3.80
N PHE A 94 7.28 -5.12 -3.58
CA PHE A 94 7.78 -6.17 -4.46
C PHE A 94 7.11 -7.50 -4.07
N GLY A 95 6.72 -8.32 -5.05
CA GLY A 95 5.99 -9.56 -4.80
C GLY A 95 6.69 -10.56 -3.87
N GLY A 96 8.02 -10.44 -3.72
CA GLY A 96 8.86 -11.30 -2.88
C GLY A 96 8.86 -10.95 -1.38
N PHE A 97 8.18 -9.88 -0.94
CA PHE A 97 8.10 -9.53 0.49
C PHE A 97 7.03 -10.30 1.27
N LEU A 98 6.19 -11.09 0.58
CA LEU A 98 5.24 -11.99 1.24
C LEU A 98 5.90 -13.33 1.60
N ASN A 99 5.32 -14.02 2.59
CA ASN A 99 5.81 -15.30 3.06
C ASN A 99 5.14 -16.46 2.30
N TYR A 100 5.84 -17.02 1.32
CA TYR A 100 5.40 -18.15 0.50
C TYR A 100 5.82 -19.52 1.07
N SER A 101 6.12 -19.63 2.37
CA SER A 101 6.43 -20.92 3.00
C SER A 101 5.20 -21.83 3.07
N VAL A 102 5.42 -23.12 3.32
CA VAL A 102 4.36 -24.14 3.51
C VAL A 102 3.55 -23.96 4.80
N ASN A 103 3.82 -22.92 5.59
CA ASN A 103 3.06 -22.62 6.79
C ASN A 103 1.61 -22.21 6.41
N PRO A 104 0.56 -22.89 6.93
CA PRO A 104 -0.81 -22.61 6.55
C PRO A 104 -1.27 -21.16 6.82
N THR A 105 -0.82 -20.55 7.92
CA THR A 105 -1.14 -19.16 8.24
C THR A 105 -0.47 -18.20 7.26
N ALA A 106 0.79 -18.44 6.91
CA ALA A 106 1.51 -17.62 5.94
C ALA A 106 0.90 -17.71 4.54
N ALA A 107 0.47 -18.91 4.13
CA ALA A 107 -0.23 -19.12 2.87
C ALA A 107 -1.56 -18.36 2.81
N MET A 108 -2.36 -18.43 3.89
CA MET A 108 -3.63 -17.71 4.01
C MET A 108 -3.43 -16.19 3.96
N GLN A 109 -2.49 -15.65 4.74
CA GLN A 109 -2.19 -14.22 4.74
C GLN A 109 -1.69 -13.72 3.38
N THR A 110 -0.86 -14.52 2.71
CA THR A 110 -0.39 -14.22 1.36
C THR A 110 -1.56 -14.20 0.37
N GLU A 111 -2.47 -15.17 0.44
CA GLU A 111 -3.68 -15.21 -0.39
C GLU A 111 -4.58 -13.98 -0.16
N ASP A 112 -4.77 -13.56 1.09
CA ASP A 112 -5.56 -12.37 1.42
C ASP A 112 -4.96 -11.09 0.82
N MET A 113 -3.63 -10.94 0.86
CA MET A 113 -2.92 -9.82 0.23
C MET A 113 -3.10 -9.79 -1.29
N TRP A 114 -3.09 -10.96 -1.95
CA TRP A 114 -3.38 -11.07 -3.38
C TRP A 114 -4.85 -10.76 -3.71
N ASN A 115 -5.78 -11.28 -2.91
CA ASN A 115 -7.21 -11.04 -3.06
C ASN A 115 -7.56 -9.56 -2.91
N ALA A 116 -6.87 -8.84 -2.04
CA ALA A 116 -7.07 -7.41 -1.82
C ALA A 116 -6.77 -6.54 -3.06
N LEU A 117 -5.91 -6.99 -3.97
CA LEU A 117 -5.67 -6.29 -5.25
C LEU A 117 -6.90 -6.30 -6.17
N CYS A 118 -7.81 -7.25 -5.99
CA CYS A 118 -9.04 -7.36 -6.76
C CYS A 118 -10.26 -7.38 -5.84
N PRO A 119 -10.76 -6.21 -5.36
CA PRO A 119 -11.91 -6.14 -4.48
C PRO A 119 -13.25 -6.47 -5.18
N ILE A 120 -13.23 -7.17 -6.33
CA ILE A 120 -14.42 -7.70 -7.00
C ILE A 120 -14.30 -9.22 -7.16
N ARG A 121 -14.76 -9.97 -6.15
CA ARG A 121 -15.43 -11.24 -6.43
C ARG A 121 -16.84 -10.94 -6.96
N ARG A 122 -16.95 -10.54 -8.23
CA ARG A 122 -18.08 -10.96 -9.05
C ARG A 122 -17.53 -12.05 -9.94
N LYS A 123 -17.99 -13.29 -9.71
CA LYS A 123 -17.81 -14.37 -10.67
C LYS A 123 -18.19 -13.81 -12.04
N TRP A 124 -17.23 -13.71 -12.94
CA TRP A 124 -17.55 -13.53 -14.35
C TRP A 124 -18.14 -14.85 -14.80
N SER A 125 -19.47 -14.93 -14.84
CA SER A 125 -20.15 -15.93 -15.65
C SER A 125 -19.81 -15.62 -17.11
N VAL A 126 -18.91 -16.41 -17.68
CA VAL A 126 -18.90 -16.67 -19.12
C VAL A 126 -20.07 -17.56 -19.49
#